data_AF-A0A348Y882-F1
#
_entry.id   AF-A0A348Y882-F1
#
_cell.length_a   1.000
_cell.length_b   1.000
_cell.length_c   1.000
_cell.angle_alpha   90.00
_cell.angle_beta   90.00
_cell.angle_gamma   90.00
#
_symmetry.space_group_name_H-M   'P 1'
#
loop_
_entity.id
_entity.type
_entity.pdbx_description
1 polymer ?
#
loop_
_entity_poly.entity_id
_entity_poly.type
_entity_poly.pdbx_seq_one_letter_code
_entity_poly.pdbx_strand_id
1 'polypeptide(L)' 'GSFTRASDQMHLTQSAVSGLIKELESSLGIVLFDRTTRQLSLSAVGRHLLPQARRILNEMQLFE' A
#
# COMPACT_ATOMS: atom_id res chain seq x y z
N GLY A 1 -10.31 -3.01 2.28
CA GLY A 1 -9.18 -3.67 1.60
C GLY A 1 -8.84 -4.97 2.31
N SER A 2 -8.00 -5.82 1.73
CA SER A 2 -7.45 -7.01 2.40
C SER A 2 -6.03 -7.29 1.88
N PHE A 3 -5.08 -7.57 2.79
CA PHE A 3 -3.73 -7.97 2.41
C PHE A 3 -3.70 -9.33 1.72
N THR A 4 -4.62 -10.24 2.04
CA THR A 4 -4.74 -11.54 1.37
C THR A 4 -5.09 -11.37 -0.10
N ARG A 5 -6.08 -10.52 -0.43
CA ARG A 5 -6.41 -10.25 -1.83
C ARG A 5 -5.28 -9.54 -2.58
N ALA A 6 -4.58 -8.62 -1.92
CA ALA A 6 -3.44 -7.93 -2.50
C ALA A 6 -2.28 -8.90 -2.77
N SER A 7 -2.02 -9.84 -1.86
CA SER A 7 -0.97 -10.85 -2.03
C SER A 7 -1.24 -11.78 -3.19
N ASP A 8 -2.49 -12.19 -3.40
CA ASP A 8 -2.90 -12.99 -4.56
C ASP A 8 -2.64 -12.25 -5.88
N GLN A 9 -2.97 -10.95 -5.94
CA GLN A 9 -2.76 -10.11 -7.13
C GLN A 9 -1.29 -9.84 -7.44
N MET A 10 -0.44 -9.79 -6.40
CA MET A 10 0.99 -9.53 -6.53
C MET A 10 1.82 -10.81 -6.63
N HIS A 11 1.19 -12.00 -6.57
CA HIS A 11 1.88 -13.30 -6.50
C HIS A 11 2.91 -13.38 -5.35
N LEU A 12 2.59 -12.74 -4.22
CA LEU A 12 3.42 -12.71 -3.02
C LEU A 12 2.68 -13.39 -1.86
N THR A 13 3.41 -13.69 -0.78
CA THR A 13 2.76 -14.09 0.47
C THR A 13 2.13 -12.88 1.16
N GLN A 14 1.09 -13.10 1.96
CA GLN A 14 0.48 -12.03 2.76
C GLN A 14 1.49 -11.35 3.70
N SER A 15 2.42 -12.12 4.27
CA SER A 15 3.47 -11.58 5.14
C SER A 15 4.45 -10.70 4.36
N ALA A 16 4.82 -11.07 3.13
CA ALA A 16 5.67 -10.25 2.27
C ALA A 16 4.99 -8.91 1.93
N VAL A 17 3.72 -8.93 1.48
CA VAL A 17 2.99 -7.69 1.19
C VAL A 17 2.85 -6.80 2.44
N SER A 18 2.51 -7.39 3.58
CA SER A 18 2.44 -6.63 4.83
C SER A 18 3.80 -6.06 5.24
N GLY A 19 4.90 -6.77 4.96
CA GLY A 19 6.27 -6.32 5.22
C GLY A 19 6.64 -5.11 4.37
N LEU A 20 6.39 -5.19 3.06
CA LEU A 20 6.64 -4.08 2.11
C LEU A 20 5.87 -2.81 2.51
N ILE A 21 4.60 -2.95 2.91
CA ILE A 21 3.84 -1.79 3.38
C ILE A 21 4.42 -1.22 4.68
N LYS A 22 4.85 -2.07 5.62
CA LYS A 22 5.50 -1.58 6.85
C LYS A 22 6.81 -0.86 6.56
N GLU A 23 7.60 -1.36 5.62
CA GLU A 23 8.85 -0.74 5.20
C GLU A 23 8.59 0.63 4.56
N LEU A 24 7.59 0.73 3.70
CA LEU A 24 7.14 2.00 3.11
C LEU A 24 6.64 2.98 4.18
N GLU A 25 5.81 2.52 5.10
CA GLU A 25 5.33 3.32 6.24
C GLU A 25 6.51 3.83 7.10
N SER A 26 7.52 2.98 7.32
CA SER A 26 8.72 3.31 8.09
C SER A 26 9.63 4.31 7.36
N SER A 27 9.84 4.14 6.05
CA SER A 27 10.72 5.03 5.28
C SER A 27 10.12 6.43 5.12
N LEU A 28 8.80 6.52 5.07
CA LEU A 28 8.07 7.78 5.00
C LEU A 28 7.74 8.37 6.37
N GLY A 29 7.91 7.61 7.46
CA GLY A 29 7.58 8.04 8.82
C GLY A 29 6.09 8.26 9.06
N ILE A 30 5.22 7.59 8.30
CA ILE A 30 3.75 7.76 8.33
C ILE A 30 3.03 6.42 8.33
N VAL A 31 1.83 6.39 8.89
CA VAL A 31 0.93 5.24 8.80
C VAL A 31 0.00 5.43 7.61
N LEU A 32 0.03 4.50 6.64
CA LEU A 32 -0.78 4.56 5.42
C LEU A 32 -2.09 3.80 5.55
N PHE A 33 -2.12 2.77 6.38
CA PHE A 33 -3.30 1.94 6.59
C PHE A 33 -3.67 1.82 8.07
N ASP A 34 -4.94 2.07 8.37
CA ASP A 34 -5.54 1.71 9.65
C ASP A 34 -5.89 0.23 9.63
N ARG A 35 -5.22 -0.53 10.50
CA ARG A 35 -5.36 -2.00 10.58
C ARG A 35 -6.11 -2.36 11.84
N THR A 36 -7.29 -2.94 11.69
CA THR A 36 -8.02 -3.61 12.77
C THR A 36 -8.14 -5.10 12.46
N THR A 37 -8.55 -5.90 13.45
CA THR A 37 -8.77 -7.35 13.26
C THR A 37 -9.86 -7.67 12.23
N ARG A 38 -10.76 -6.72 11.94
CA ARG A 38 -11.89 -6.92 11.01
C ARG A 38 -11.78 -6.13 9.71
N GLN A 39 -11.01 -5.04 9.69
CA GLN A 39 -10.98 -4.13 8.55
C GLN A 39 -9.61 -3.52 8.31
N LEU A 40 -9.27 -3.43 7.04
CA LEU A 40 -8.12 -2.69 6.51
C LEU A 40 -8.64 -1.52 5.68
N SER A 41 -8.33 -0.30 6.10
CA SER A 41 -8.69 0.95 5.42
C SER A 41 -7.47 1.86 5.29
N LEU A 42 -7.52 2.79 4.35
CA LEU A 42 -6.52 3.85 4.29
C LEU A 42 -6.67 4.78 5.48
N SER A 43 -5.53 5.19 6.06
CA SER A 43 -5.48 6.29 7.02
C SER A 43 -5.83 7.62 6.35
N ALA A 44 -5.94 8.69 7.14
CA ALA A 44 -6.11 10.04 6.59
C ALA A 44 -4.97 10.39 5.63
N VAL A 45 -3.71 10.14 6.02
CA VAL A 45 -2.53 10.39 5.19
C VAL A 45 -2.51 9.45 3.97
N GLY A 46 -2.86 8.18 4.14
CA GLY A 46 -2.95 7.22 3.04
C GLY A 46 -3.96 7.64 1.96
N ARG A 47 -5.08 8.27 2.34
CA ARG A 47 -6.05 8.82 1.39
C ARG A 47 -5.48 9.99 0.58
N HIS A 48 -4.63 10.82 1.19
CA HIS A 48 -3.94 11.93 0.49
C HIS A 48 -2.81 11.44 -0.41
N LEU A 49 -2.07 10.39 0.00
CA LEU A 49 -0.96 9.84 -0.78
C LEU A 49 -1.44 9.04 -2.00
N LEU A 50 -2.55 8.31 -1.91
CA LEU A 50 -3.04 7.43 -2.98
C LEU A 50 -3.09 8.08 -4.38
N PRO A 51 -3.68 9.28 -4.58
CA PRO A 51 -3.69 9.90 -5.90
C PRO A 51 -2.29 10.24 -6.42
N GLN A 52 -1.36 10.62 -5.54
CA GLN A 52 0.03 10.91 -5.90
C GLN A 52 0.77 9.63 -6.29
N ALA A 53 0.63 8.56 -5.50
CA ALA A 53 1.22 7.26 -5.82
C ALA A 53 0.76 6.71 -7.17
N ARG A 54 -0.55 6.81 -7.46
CA ARG A 54 -1.10 6.44 -8.78
C ARG A 54 -0.50 7.26 -9.91
N ARG A 55 -0.35 8.56 -9.71
CA ARG A 55 0.24 9.45 -10.70
C ARG A 55 1.68 9.05 -11.02
N ILE A 56 2.51 8.84 -9.99
CA ILE A 56 3.91 8.43 -10.16
C ILE A 56 4.00 7.10 -10.91
N LEU A 57 3.20 6.10 -10.53
CA LEU A 57 3.19 4.80 -11.21
C LEU A 57 2.78 4.92 -12.68
N ASN A 58 1.76 5.73 -12.99
CA ASN A 58 1.34 5.97 -14.36
C ASN A 58 2.42 6.69 -15.17
N GLU A 59 3.11 7.67 -14.57
CA GLU A 59 4.23 8.37 -15.20
C GLU A 59 5.38 7.40 -15.49
N MET A 60 5.71 6.50 -14.55
CA MET A 60 6.73 5.47 -14.73
C MET A 60 6.41 4.52 -15.89
N GLN A 61 5.14 4.11 -16.04
CA GLN A 61 4.71 3.25 -17.16
C GLN A 61 4.81 3.94 -18.54
N LEU A 62 4.81 5.27 -18.59
CA LEU A 62 4.95 6.01 -19.84
C LEU A 62 6.41 6.05 -20.35
N PHE A 63 7.38 5.69 -19.50
CA PHE A 63 8.80 5.65 -19.85
C PHE A 63 9.27 4.28 -20.39
N GLU A 64 8.41 3.26 -20.42
CA GLU A 64 8.62 1.98 -21.14
C GLU A 64 8.08 2.04 -22.57
#